data_AF-A0A915D4Q4-F1
#
_entry.id   AF-A0A915D4Q4-F1
#
_cell.length_a   1.000
_cell.length_b   1.000
_cell.length_c   1.000
_cell.angle_alpha   90.00
_cell.angle_beta   90.00
_cell.angle_gamma   90.00
#
_symmetry.space_group_name_H-M   'P 1'
#
loop_
_entity.id
_entity.type
_entity.pdbx_description
1 polymer ?
#
loop_
_entity_poly.entity_id
_entity_poly.type
_entity_poly.pdbx_seq_one_letter_code
_entity_poly.pdbx_strand_id
1 'polypeptide(L)'
;MTKIHWTKKPDNESKSCKARGFDLRVHFKNTYEVAKAIKHMKLKRAVRYLQHVKEKKEIVPFRRFNHCVGRKAQASAWGTTQGRWPTKSAEYVLQLLKNAEVNAEVKGLDVDRLVVDHIVVQRATKMNRRTYRAHGRINAYKSSPCHIEMILTELPEVVSKPKPTGSGVVTKKKMRRQLAAGEE
;
A
#
# COMPACT_ATOMS: atom_id res chain seq x y z
N MET A 1 -19.72 12.65 -17.96
CA MET A 1 -18.67 11.92 -17.19
C MET A 1 -19.33 11.02 -16.17
N THR A 2 -19.15 9.71 -16.27
CA THR A 2 -19.68 8.74 -15.30
C THR A 2 -19.02 8.92 -13.94
N LYS A 3 -19.79 8.83 -12.86
CA LYS A 3 -19.32 9.04 -11.48
C LYS A 3 -18.30 7.95 -11.12
N ILE A 4 -17.05 8.35 -10.88
CA ILE A 4 -15.96 7.43 -10.54
C ILE A 4 -16.08 7.00 -9.07
N HIS A 5 -16.34 5.70 -8.84
CA HIS A 5 -16.45 5.13 -7.50
C HIS A 5 -15.09 4.62 -6.98
N TRP A 6 -14.77 4.87 -5.71
CA TRP A 6 -13.57 4.39 -5.01
C TRP A 6 -13.94 3.35 -3.97
N THR A 7 -13.16 2.26 -3.83
CA THR A 7 -13.52 1.20 -2.87
C THR A 7 -13.44 1.63 -1.42
N LYS A 8 -12.49 2.52 -1.10
CA LYS A 8 -12.29 3.09 0.23
C LYS A 8 -12.29 4.60 0.08
N LYS A 9 -12.94 5.30 1.02
CA LYS A 9 -12.79 6.74 1.16
C LYS A 9 -11.69 7.01 2.19
N PRO A 10 -10.83 8.03 1.98
CA PRO A 10 -9.88 8.43 3.01
C PRO A 10 -10.64 8.91 4.25
N ASP A 11 -10.04 8.73 5.42
CA ASP A 11 -10.62 9.22 6.68
C ASP A 11 -10.68 10.75 6.68
N ASN A 12 -9.67 11.40 6.09
CA ASN A 12 -9.65 12.83 5.84
C ASN A 12 -9.31 13.12 4.37
N GLU A 13 -10.30 13.61 3.61
CA GLU A 13 -10.17 13.91 2.19
C GLU A 13 -9.27 15.12 1.91
N SER A 14 -9.21 16.10 2.83
CA SER A 14 -8.34 17.28 2.65
C SER A 14 -6.87 16.92 2.82
N LYS A 15 -6.58 15.94 3.69
CA LYS A 15 -5.23 15.43 3.98
C LYS A 15 -4.85 14.19 3.16
N SER A 16 -5.56 13.94 2.06
CA SER A 16 -5.31 12.77 1.20
C SER A 16 -5.27 13.13 -0.28
N CYS A 17 -4.43 12.42 -1.04
CA CYS A 17 -4.45 12.43 -2.50
C CYS A 17 -4.83 11.06 -3.05
N LYS A 18 -5.29 11.04 -4.30
CA LYS A 18 -5.80 9.83 -4.97
C LYS A 18 -5.15 9.70 -6.34
N ALA A 19 -4.89 8.47 -6.74
CA ALA A 19 -4.44 8.15 -8.10
C ALA A 19 -5.02 6.81 -8.56
N ARG A 20 -5.28 6.68 -9.86
CA ARG A 20 -5.86 5.48 -10.44
C ARG A 20 -5.35 5.24 -11.87
N GLY A 21 -5.20 3.98 -12.23
CA GLY A 21 -5.03 3.54 -13.61
C GLY A 21 -6.06 2.49 -13.97
N PHE A 22 -6.69 2.62 -15.14
CA PHE A 22 -7.68 1.69 -15.67
C PHE A 22 -7.13 0.88 -16.85
N ASP A 23 -7.62 -0.36 -17.01
CA ASP A 23 -7.28 -1.26 -18.12
C ASP A 23 -5.78 -1.40 -18.39
N LEU A 24 -4.98 -1.33 -17.32
CA LEU A 24 -3.52 -1.40 -17.43
C LEU A 24 -3.13 -2.79 -17.91
N ARG A 25 -2.34 -2.85 -18.98
CA ARG A 25 -1.88 -4.10 -19.61
C ARG A 25 -0.70 -4.73 -18.86
N VAL A 26 -0.90 -4.98 -17.57
CA VAL A 26 0.03 -5.66 -16.67
C VAL A 26 -0.65 -6.84 -16.00
N HIS A 27 0.12 -7.84 -15.57
CA HIS A 27 -0.45 -9.08 -15.05
C HIS A 27 -1.03 -8.90 -13.65
N PHE A 28 -2.36 -9.00 -13.52
CA PHE A 28 -3.12 -8.80 -12.27
C PHE A 28 -2.45 -9.41 -11.02
N LYS A 29 -2.07 -10.70 -11.06
CA LYS A 29 -1.52 -11.38 -9.87
C LYS A 29 -0.20 -10.79 -9.41
N ASN A 30 0.66 -10.36 -10.34
CA ASN A 30 1.96 -9.79 -10.00
C ASN A 30 1.78 -8.40 -9.41
N THR A 31 0.92 -7.60 -10.04
CA THR A 31 0.59 -6.25 -9.58
C THR A 31 -0.08 -6.28 -8.21
N TYR A 32 -0.90 -7.29 -7.92
CA TYR A 32 -1.49 -7.48 -6.59
C TYR A 32 -0.44 -7.68 -5.49
N GLU A 33 0.56 -8.55 -5.71
CA GLU A 33 1.63 -8.78 -4.73
C GLU A 33 2.51 -7.53 -4.55
N VAL A 34 2.82 -6.82 -5.65
CA VAL A 34 3.53 -5.53 -5.60
C VAL A 34 2.77 -4.50 -4.77
N ALA A 35 1.47 -4.34 -5.05
CA ALA A 35 0.61 -3.41 -4.34
C ALA A 35 0.52 -3.75 -2.85
N LYS A 36 0.41 -5.05 -2.51
CA LYS A 36 0.37 -5.50 -1.13
C LYS A 36 1.67 -5.22 -0.39
N ALA A 37 2.83 -5.33 -1.06
CA ALA A 37 4.13 -5.07 -0.48
C ALA A 37 4.35 -3.59 -0.13
N ILE A 38 3.85 -2.66 -0.95
CA ILE A 38 4.02 -1.21 -0.72
C ILE A 38 2.94 -0.60 0.18
N LYS A 39 1.90 -1.35 0.54
CA LYS A 39 0.83 -0.84 1.41
C LYS A 39 1.42 -0.46 2.77
N HIS A 40 1.05 0.72 3.27
CA HIS A 40 1.53 1.34 4.51
C HIS A 40 3.01 1.78 4.50
N MET A 41 3.67 1.80 3.35
CA MET A 41 4.98 2.43 3.23
C MET A 41 4.87 3.95 3.08
N LYS A 42 5.85 4.68 3.63
CA LYS A 42 6.09 6.08 3.24
C LYS A 42 6.36 6.16 1.73
N LEU A 43 5.87 7.22 1.08
CA LEU A 43 5.97 7.41 -0.37
C LEU A 43 7.42 7.28 -0.86
N LYS A 44 8.36 8.01 -0.27
CA LYS A 44 9.79 7.95 -0.60
C LYS A 44 10.37 6.54 -0.49
N ARG A 45 9.98 5.77 0.53
CA ARG A 45 10.42 4.38 0.72
C ARG A 45 9.81 3.46 -0.35
N ALA A 46 8.54 3.64 -0.69
CA ALA A 46 7.87 2.85 -1.72
C ALA A 46 8.49 3.08 -3.10
N VAL A 47 8.78 4.34 -3.47
CA VAL A 47 9.48 4.70 -4.70
C VAL A 47 10.85 4.02 -4.79
N ARG A 48 11.66 4.15 -3.73
CA ARG A 48 12.98 3.50 -3.65
C ARG A 48 12.88 1.97 -3.73
N TYR A 49 11.92 1.39 -3.02
CA TYR A 49 11.66 -0.05 -3.05
C TYR A 49 11.37 -0.56 -4.46
N LEU A 50 10.45 0.09 -5.18
CA LEU A 50 10.08 -0.34 -6.53
C LEU A 50 11.22 -0.17 -7.54
N GLN A 51 12.04 0.87 -7.39
CA GLN A 51 13.26 1.04 -8.18
C GLN A 51 14.25 -0.10 -7.91
N HIS A 52 14.47 -0.46 -6.64
CA HIS A 52 15.30 -1.61 -6.27
C HIS A 52 14.74 -2.94 -6.77
N VAL A 53 13.41 -3.11 -6.83
CA VAL A 53 12.78 -4.29 -7.43
C VAL A 53 13.08 -4.38 -8.93
N LYS A 54 13.09 -3.25 -9.65
CA LYS A 54 13.49 -3.23 -11.07
C LYS A 54 14.94 -3.67 -11.25
N GLU A 55 15.81 -3.23 -10.36
CA GLU A 55 17.24 -3.56 -10.32
C GLU A 55 17.54 -4.93 -9.68
N LYS A 56 16.51 -5.65 -9.20
CA LYS A 56 16.61 -6.95 -8.51
C LYS A 56 17.40 -6.93 -7.18
N LYS A 57 17.58 -5.75 -6.59
CA LYS A 57 18.22 -5.56 -5.28
C LYS A 57 17.30 -5.94 -4.12
N GLU A 58 16.01 -5.61 -4.24
CA GLU A 58 14.97 -5.98 -3.28
C GLU A 58 13.90 -6.85 -3.96
N ILE A 59 13.31 -7.80 -3.24
CA ILE A 59 12.32 -8.74 -3.78
C ILE A 59 10.90 -8.38 -3.39
N VAL A 60 9.94 -8.73 -4.24
CA VAL A 60 8.51 -8.71 -3.90
C VAL A 60 8.13 -10.07 -3.33
N PRO A 61 7.62 -10.14 -2.08
CA PRO A 61 7.13 -11.38 -1.50
C PRO A 61 5.85 -11.81 -2.23
N PHE A 62 5.76 -13.07 -2.64
CA PHE A 62 4.54 -13.63 -3.23
C PHE A 62 3.82 -14.43 -2.15
N ARG A 63 2.71 -13.89 -1.64
CA ARG A 63 1.98 -14.49 -0.51
C ARG A 63 0.70 -15.20 -0.96
N ARG A 64 -0.13 -14.56 -1.78
CA ARG A 64 -1.42 -15.12 -2.21
C ARG A 64 -1.27 -15.97 -3.47
N PHE A 65 -0.49 -15.51 -4.43
CA PHE A 65 -0.31 -16.15 -5.73
C PHE A 65 1.05 -16.86 -5.83
N ASN A 66 1.32 -17.75 -4.88
CA ASN A 66 2.64 -18.37 -4.68
C ASN A 66 2.80 -19.79 -5.26
N HIS A 67 1.79 -20.33 -5.95
CA HIS A 67 1.88 -21.64 -6.61
C HIS A 67 3.02 -21.68 -7.64
N CYS A 68 3.93 -22.65 -7.49
CA CYS A 68 5.11 -22.81 -8.34
C CYS A 68 5.99 -21.54 -8.43
N VAL A 69 6.00 -20.71 -7.37
CA VAL A 69 6.94 -19.60 -7.24
C VAL A 69 8.24 -20.10 -6.63
N GLY A 70 9.37 -19.82 -7.27
CA GLY A 70 10.68 -20.21 -6.76
C GLY A 70 11.02 -19.54 -5.43
N ARG A 71 11.83 -20.21 -4.62
CA ARG A 71 12.34 -19.68 -3.35
C ARG A 71 13.57 -18.80 -3.61
N LYS A 72 13.74 -17.74 -2.82
CA LYS A 72 14.88 -16.80 -2.92
C LYS A 72 15.30 -16.32 -1.54
N ALA A 73 16.61 -16.18 -1.31
CA ALA A 73 17.15 -15.73 -0.03
C ALA A 73 16.62 -14.35 0.40
N GLN A 74 16.51 -13.41 -0.54
CA GLN A 74 15.97 -12.05 -0.27
C GLN A 74 14.54 -12.05 0.31
N ALA A 75 13.76 -13.13 0.13
CA ALA A 75 12.39 -13.20 0.63
C ALA A 75 12.34 -13.30 2.17
N SER A 76 13.46 -13.69 2.81
CA SER A 76 13.58 -13.78 4.27
C SER A 76 13.33 -12.44 4.96
N ALA A 77 13.73 -11.31 4.33
CA ALA A 77 13.47 -9.96 4.81
C ALA A 77 11.97 -9.65 5.00
N TRP A 78 11.11 -10.42 4.33
CA TRP A 78 9.65 -10.29 4.38
C TRP A 78 8.96 -11.39 5.20
N GLY A 79 9.74 -12.23 5.90
CA GLY A 79 9.24 -13.40 6.63
C GLY A 79 8.65 -14.47 5.71
N THR A 80 9.12 -14.56 4.46
CA THR A 80 8.60 -15.50 3.46
C THR A 80 9.73 -16.24 2.77
N THR A 81 9.45 -17.39 2.16
CA THR A 81 10.45 -18.15 1.41
C THR A 81 10.40 -17.88 -0.10
N GLN A 82 9.26 -17.41 -0.60
CA GLN A 82 8.97 -17.25 -2.03
C GLN A 82 8.79 -15.78 -2.42
N GLY A 83 9.38 -15.41 -3.55
CA GLY A 83 9.28 -14.05 -4.09
C GLY A 83 9.80 -13.96 -5.53
N ARG A 84 9.50 -12.85 -6.20
CA ARG A 84 9.97 -12.55 -7.56
C ARG A 84 10.25 -11.05 -7.72
N TRP A 85 10.81 -10.67 -8.86
CA TRP A 85 11.00 -9.28 -9.29
C TRP A 85 10.10 -8.95 -10.49
N PRO A 86 8.81 -8.66 -10.28
CA PRO A 86 7.88 -8.35 -11.37
C PRO A 86 8.11 -6.92 -11.90
N THR A 87 9.16 -6.75 -12.72
CA THR A 87 9.62 -5.47 -13.30
C THR A 87 8.49 -4.66 -13.94
N LYS A 88 7.69 -5.27 -14.82
CA LYS A 88 6.59 -4.57 -15.50
C LYS A 88 5.53 -4.04 -14.53
N SER A 89 5.19 -4.82 -13.51
CA SER A 89 4.22 -4.38 -12.50
C SER A 89 4.80 -3.27 -11.62
N ALA A 90 6.08 -3.38 -11.22
CA ALA A 90 6.76 -2.36 -10.43
C ALA A 90 6.83 -1.02 -11.17
N GLU A 91 7.08 -1.04 -12.48
CA GLU A 91 7.14 0.16 -13.32
C GLU A 91 5.80 0.90 -13.41
N TYR A 92 4.70 0.19 -13.65
CA TYR A 92 3.36 0.81 -13.72
C TYR A 92 2.93 1.37 -12.37
N VAL A 93 3.24 0.69 -11.27
CA VAL A 93 2.93 1.18 -9.92
C VAL A 93 3.81 2.40 -9.58
N LEU A 94 5.08 2.41 -10.00
CA LEU A 94 5.98 3.55 -9.81
C LEU A 94 5.48 4.79 -10.57
N GLN A 95 5.04 4.63 -11.81
CA GLN A 95 4.41 5.72 -12.58
C GLN A 95 3.18 6.27 -11.85
N LEU A 96 2.35 5.39 -11.29
CA LEU A 96 1.15 5.80 -10.58
C LEU A 96 1.46 6.52 -9.25
N LEU A 97 2.53 6.13 -8.55
CA LEU A 97 3.01 6.85 -7.35
C LEU A 97 3.54 8.24 -7.68
N LYS A 98 4.28 8.40 -8.78
CA LYS A 98 4.73 9.73 -9.26
C LYS A 98 3.54 10.63 -9.60
N ASN A 99 2.52 10.08 -10.23
CA ASN A 99 1.29 10.83 -10.49
C ASN A 99 0.58 11.22 -9.18
N ALA A 100 0.58 10.34 -8.17
CA ALA A 100 0.01 10.64 -6.87
C ALA A 100 0.79 11.72 -6.10
N GLU A 101 2.13 11.75 -6.25
CA GLU A 101 3.03 12.77 -5.72
C GLU A 101 2.68 14.15 -6.30
N VAL A 102 2.60 14.27 -7.63
CA VAL A 102 2.19 15.51 -8.30
C VAL A 102 0.79 15.96 -7.85
N ASN A 103 -0.16 15.02 -7.69
CA ASN A 103 -1.49 15.35 -7.16
C ASN A 103 -1.46 15.85 -5.71
N ALA A 104 -0.50 15.40 -4.91
CA ALA A 104 -0.33 15.84 -3.53
C ALA A 104 0.29 17.23 -3.46
N GLU A 105 1.28 17.52 -4.30
CA GLU A 105 1.88 18.85 -4.44
C GLU A 105 0.83 19.89 -4.85
N VAL A 106 -0.02 19.57 -5.83
CA VAL A 106 -1.12 20.45 -6.26
C VAL A 106 -2.12 20.71 -5.12
N LYS A 107 -2.30 19.76 -4.20
CA LYS A 107 -3.14 19.92 -3.00
C LYS A 107 -2.42 20.62 -1.84
N GLY A 108 -1.13 20.93 -1.96
CA GLY A 108 -0.32 21.51 -0.88
C GLY A 108 -0.07 20.57 0.30
N LEU A 109 -0.07 19.25 0.06
CA LEU A 109 0.25 18.26 1.09
C LEU A 109 1.77 18.12 1.25
N ASP A 110 2.22 17.79 2.46
CA ASP A 110 3.64 17.49 2.70
C ASP A 110 4.00 16.10 2.16
N VAL A 111 4.75 16.09 1.05
CA VAL A 111 5.20 14.89 0.33
C VAL A 111 6.02 13.94 1.23
N ASP A 112 6.75 14.49 2.20
CA ASP A 112 7.65 13.70 3.05
C ASP A 112 6.92 12.86 4.08
N ARG A 113 5.69 13.29 4.40
CA ARG A 113 4.79 12.66 5.38
C ARG A 113 3.70 11.81 4.73
N LEU A 114 3.68 11.73 3.40
CA LEU A 114 2.76 10.87 2.68
C LEU A 114 3.06 9.39 2.92
N VAL A 115 2.00 8.67 3.24
CA VAL A 115 1.99 7.21 3.35
C VAL A 115 0.95 6.64 2.41
N VAL A 116 1.27 5.51 1.80
CA VAL A 116 0.30 4.73 1.00
C VAL A 116 -0.67 4.04 1.96
N ASP A 117 -1.76 4.72 2.34
CA ASP A 117 -2.79 4.16 3.24
C ASP A 117 -3.52 2.99 2.57
N HIS A 118 -4.00 3.24 1.35
CA HIS A 118 -4.82 2.30 0.62
C HIS A 118 -4.30 2.10 -0.79
N ILE A 119 -4.17 0.83 -1.18
CA ILE A 119 -3.92 0.45 -2.55
C ILE A 119 -4.68 -0.83 -2.84
N VAL A 120 -5.41 -0.83 -3.95
CA VAL A 120 -6.20 -1.97 -4.40
C VAL A 120 -5.92 -2.20 -5.88
N VAL A 121 -5.83 -3.47 -6.23
CA VAL A 121 -5.70 -3.94 -7.60
C VAL A 121 -6.91 -4.82 -7.89
N GLN A 122 -7.66 -4.47 -8.93
CA GLN A 122 -8.83 -5.20 -9.39
C GLN A 122 -8.58 -5.80 -10.77
N ARG A 123 -9.31 -6.87 -11.09
CA ARG A 123 -9.22 -7.49 -12.42
C ARG A 123 -9.93 -6.61 -13.42
N ALA A 124 -9.27 -6.33 -14.54
CA ALA A 124 -9.88 -5.67 -15.68
C ALA A 124 -10.40 -6.68 -16.71
N THR A 125 -11.11 -6.18 -17.72
CA THR A 125 -11.66 -7.01 -18.80
C THR A 125 -10.55 -7.75 -19.53
N LYS A 126 -10.67 -9.08 -19.64
CA LYS A 126 -9.65 -9.91 -20.30
C LYS A 126 -9.68 -9.65 -21.82
N MET A 127 -8.52 -9.41 -22.42
CA MET A 127 -8.42 -9.37 -23.88
C MET A 127 -8.30 -10.79 -24.42
N ASN A 128 -9.11 -11.12 -25.41
CA ASN A 128 -9.20 -12.46 -25.97
C ASN A 128 -8.28 -12.60 -27.20
N ARG A 129 -7.43 -13.62 -27.19
CA ARG A 129 -6.73 -14.14 -28.37
C ARG A 129 -6.93 -15.64 -28.44
N ARG A 130 -6.59 -16.25 -29.56
CA ARG A 130 -6.67 -17.69 -29.78
C ARG A 130 -5.27 -18.27 -29.96
N THR A 131 -5.09 -19.52 -29.57
CA THR A 131 -3.88 -20.30 -29.84
C THR A 131 -4.28 -21.62 -30.44
N TYR A 132 -3.78 -21.89 -31.64
CA TYR A 132 -3.94 -23.17 -32.33
C TYR A 132 -3.10 -24.24 -31.64
N ARG A 133 -3.66 -25.44 -31.53
CA ARG A 133 -3.07 -26.59 -30.84
C ARG A 133 -3.17 -27.85 -31.71
N ALA A 134 -2.40 -28.86 -31.35
CA ALA A 134 -2.39 -30.14 -32.04
C ALA A 134 -3.80 -30.73 -32.23
N HIS A 135 -3.99 -31.40 -33.38
CA HIS A 135 -5.25 -32.00 -33.83
C HIS A 135 -6.38 -30.96 -34.03
N GLY A 136 -6.07 -29.80 -34.60
CA GLY A 136 -7.08 -28.77 -34.96
C GLY A 136 -7.75 -28.07 -33.78
N ARG A 137 -7.27 -28.29 -32.54
CA ARG A 137 -7.86 -27.69 -31.34
C ARG A 137 -7.55 -26.19 -31.26
N ILE A 138 -8.52 -25.40 -30.81
CA ILE A 138 -8.36 -23.95 -30.59
C ILE A 138 -8.60 -23.62 -29.12
N ASN A 139 -7.57 -23.14 -28.44
CA ASN A 139 -7.66 -22.75 -27.04
C ASN A 139 -7.61 -21.22 -26.89
N ALA A 140 -8.20 -20.72 -25.80
CA ALA A 140 -8.16 -19.29 -25.49
C ALA A 140 -6.81 -18.88 -24.91
N TYR A 141 -6.25 -17.77 -25.39
CA TYR A 141 -5.05 -17.14 -24.85
C TYR A 141 -5.39 -15.72 -24.40
N LYS A 142 -5.76 -15.59 -23.13
CA LYS A 142 -6.34 -14.36 -22.57
C LYS A 142 -5.28 -13.54 -21.84
N SER A 143 -5.29 -12.23 -22.04
CA SER A 143 -4.55 -11.33 -21.15
C SER A 143 -5.29 -11.16 -19.81
N SER A 144 -4.57 -10.76 -18.77
CA SER A 144 -5.15 -10.47 -17.45
C SER A 144 -4.76 -9.06 -16.98
N PRO A 145 -5.30 -8.01 -17.61
CA PRO A 145 -5.06 -6.63 -17.23
C PRO A 145 -5.65 -6.32 -15.84
N CYS A 146 -5.33 -5.16 -15.29
CA CYS A 146 -5.84 -4.73 -14.00
C CYS A 146 -6.18 -3.24 -13.92
N HIS A 147 -7.10 -2.91 -13.02
CA HIS A 147 -7.30 -1.56 -12.52
C HIS A 147 -6.51 -1.42 -11.22
N ILE A 148 -5.82 -0.29 -11.03
CA ILE A 148 -5.10 0.02 -9.79
C ILE A 148 -5.67 1.31 -9.26
N GLU A 149 -6.04 1.34 -7.99
CA GLU A 149 -6.42 2.56 -7.28
C GLU A 149 -5.58 2.68 -6.02
N MET A 150 -5.14 3.90 -5.72
CA MET A 150 -4.39 4.20 -4.51
C MET A 150 -4.82 5.52 -3.88
N ILE A 151 -4.67 5.57 -2.58
CA ILE A 151 -4.93 6.74 -1.73
C ILE A 151 -3.69 6.90 -0.86
N LEU A 152 -3.12 8.10 -0.90
CA LEU A 152 -2.05 8.48 0.00
C LEU A 152 -2.61 9.48 1.00
N THR A 153 -2.20 9.33 2.25
CA THR A 153 -2.65 10.19 3.35
C THR A 153 -1.43 10.78 4.03
N GLU A 154 -1.50 12.06 4.37
CA GLU A 154 -0.51 12.72 5.20
C GLU A 154 -0.64 12.24 6.63
N LEU A 155 0.44 11.71 7.21
CA LEU A 155 0.42 11.28 8.61
C LEU A 155 0.23 12.49 9.55
N PRO A 156 -0.75 12.44 10.47
CA PRO A 156 -0.94 13.51 11.45
C PRO A 156 0.29 13.65 12.34
N GLU A 157 0.53 14.86 12.85
CA GLU A 157 1.48 15.04 13.95
C GLU A 157 0.95 14.30 15.17
N VAL A 158 1.78 13.41 15.71
CA VAL A 158 1.46 12.74 16.97
C VAL A 158 1.66 13.76 18.08
N VAL A 159 0.64 14.59 18.30
CA VAL A 159 0.56 15.43 19.49
C VAL A 159 0.15 14.51 20.64
N SER A 160 1.04 14.31 21.60
CA SER A 160 0.70 13.54 22.80
C SER A 160 -0.51 14.19 23.47
N LYS A 161 -1.59 13.42 23.64
CA LYS A 161 -2.69 13.89 24.48
C LYS A 161 -2.10 14.23 25.86
N PRO A 162 -2.44 15.39 26.44
CA PRO A 162 -1.95 15.73 27.77
C PRO A 162 -2.35 14.58 28.71
N LYS A 163 -1.36 14.00 29.40
CA LYS A 163 -1.65 13.07 30.49
C LYS A 163 -2.50 13.86 31.48
N PRO A 164 -3.64 13.32 31.96
CA PRO A 164 -4.36 14.00 33.02
C PRO A 164 -3.40 14.13 34.19
N THR A 165 -3.01 15.37 34.52
CA THR A 165 -2.36 15.73 35.78
C THR A 165 -3.42 15.64 36.87
N GLY A 166 -3.84 14.40 37.15
CA GLY A 166 -4.68 14.05 38.26
C GLY A 166 -3.96 12.91 38.96
N SER A 167 -3.44 13.20 40.15
CA SER A 167 -2.98 12.19 41.11
C SER A 167 -3.96 11.02 41.09
N GLY A 168 -3.44 9.82 40.80
CA GLY A 168 -4.27 8.61 40.72
C GLY A 168 -5.16 8.53 41.95
N VAL A 169 -6.46 8.28 41.74
CA VAL A 169 -7.55 8.39 42.75
C VAL A 169 -7.04 8.07 44.15
N VAL A 170 -6.64 9.10 44.88
CA VAL A 170 -6.17 8.95 46.25
C VAL A 170 -7.42 8.75 47.09
N THR A 171 -7.57 7.58 47.70
CA THR A 171 -8.71 7.29 48.57
C THR A 171 -8.84 8.41 49.63
N LYS A 172 -10.07 8.86 49.92
CA LYS A 172 -10.33 9.95 50.90
C LYS A 172 -9.57 9.77 52.23
N LYS A 173 -9.36 8.52 52.64
CA LYS A 173 -8.60 8.15 53.85
C LYS A 173 -7.11 8.51 53.76
N LYS A 174 -6.49 8.32 52.59
CA LYS A 174 -5.08 8.63 52.34
C LYS A 174 -4.85 10.14 52.17
N MET A 175 -5.78 10.86 51.54
CA MET A 175 -5.75 12.33 51.47
C MET A 175 -5.89 12.98 52.86
N ARG A 176 -6.83 12.51 53.69
CA ARG A 176 -6.97 13.01 55.08
C ARG A 176 -5.70 12.80 55.92
N ARG A 177 -4.99 11.69 55.70
CA ARG A 177 -3.78 11.35 56.44
C ARG A 177 -2.57 12.19 56.00
N GLN A 178 -2.48 12.53 54.72
CA GLN A 178 -1.44 13.43 54.19
C GLN A 178 -1.68 14.88 54.65
N LEU A 179 -2.93 15.39 54.59
CA LEU A 179 -3.28 16.71 55.12
C LEU A 179 -3.05 16.84 56.63
N ALA A 180 -3.28 15.77 57.40
CA ALA A 180 -3.03 15.77 58.84
C ALA A 180 -1.53 15.65 59.20
N ALA A 181 -0.69 15.19 58.27
CA ALA A 181 0.75 15.05 58.47
C ALA A 181 1.54 16.33 58.12
N GLY A 182 0.90 17.33 57.51
CA GLY A 182 1.54 18.61 57.18
C GLY A 182 2.61 18.53 56.08
N GLU A 183 2.67 17.41 55.35
CA GLU A 183 3.57 17.26 54.20
C GLU A 183 2.84 17.77 52.95
N GLU A 184 3.36 18.85 52.36
CA GLU A 184 3.01 19.31 51.00
C GLU A 184 3.62 18.41 49.93
#